data_AF-A0A0V9URF2-F1
#
_entry.id   AF-A0A0V9URF2-F1
#
_cell.length_a   1.000
_cell.length_b   1.000
_cell.length_c   1.000
_cell.angle_alpha   90.00
_cell.angle_beta   90.00
_cell.angle_gamma   90.00
#
_symmetry.space_group_name_H-M   'P 1'
#
loop_
_entity.id
_entity.type
_entity.pdbx_description
1 polymer ?
#
loop_
_entity_poly.entity_id
_entity_poly.type
_entity_poly.pdbx_seq_one_letter_code
_entity_poly.pdbx_strand_id
1 'polypeptide(L)'
;MSVPTLSPSVSLPSRSSAPRRAIGSAVRGSTRATVVRPRTSRVSSPVRIVPPDLRIADGTGASVFRVAANRGPVSRDVIAKVTGASIATVNRQVSALLSAGLLRERADLTEPGAVGRPRVPVEVDHERYLTVGIHIGAVTTGIVASDLRGRLIGAVEVPTPIGDQDAALASITASAKAFAGRWHRRTPLWVGVALGGRVDSNTAVVTHPRLGWVDARVGAIVGGGMGLPVSVAAHVEAMAASELLLTPDRDAPEAKGTGLYFYVRETIGVAITFDGKVHTPAGGPGSVTHFPTGSSARCSCGGTGCLEATVSDRAVVQRAVAEGILADGDDTIQSLYRLARDGSEAAHGLLVERATVLGRTVGMLRDLFNPDRVILGGQAFTEYPAAVPHVARAFAASTTLPRKDIRITGFGNRVQAHAAGVVSLSSLYSDPIAAMKRTEL
;
A
#
# COMPACT_ATOMS: atom_id res chain seq x y z
N MET A 1 -16.82 64.61 -18.39
CA MET A 1 -18.05 63.83 -18.65
C MET A 1 -18.19 62.86 -17.48
N SER A 2 -18.65 63.23 -16.28
CA SER A 2 -19.95 63.81 -15.87
C SER A 2 -21.14 62.85 -16.08
N VAL A 3 -21.29 61.87 -15.15
CA VAL A 3 -22.41 61.74 -14.14
C VAL A 3 -23.85 61.54 -14.71
N PRO A 4 -24.83 60.84 -14.07
CA PRO A 4 -24.86 59.61 -13.23
C PRO A 4 -26.23 58.81 -13.20
N THR A 5 -26.33 57.83 -12.28
CA THR A 5 -27.49 57.36 -11.44
C THR A 5 -28.84 56.89 -12.03
N LEU A 6 -29.39 55.77 -11.48
CA LEU A 6 -30.46 55.78 -10.45
C LEU A 6 -30.94 54.35 -10.08
N SER A 7 -30.90 54.03 -8.79
CA SER A 7 -31.81 53.08 -8.12
C SER A 7 -33.03 53.85 -7.61
N PRO A 8 -34.14 53.15 -7.29
CA PRO A 8 -34.63 53.25 -5.92
C PRO A 8 -35.20 51.95 -5.34
N SER A 9 -35.19 51.95 -4.00
CA SER A 9 -35.77 51.02 -3.04
C SER A 9 -37.26 51.31 -2.77
N VAL A 10 -37.85 50.51 -1.86
CA VAL A 10 -39.09 50.68 -1.03
C VAL A 10 -40.03 49.47 -1.24
N SER A 11 -40.73 48.84 -0.28
CA SER A 11 -40.74 48.67 1.19
C SER A 11 -41.87 47.65 1.48
N LEU A 12 -41.77 46.91 2.60
CA LEU A 12 -42.80 46.00 3.15
C LEU A 12 -44.14 46.67 3.50
N PRO A 13 -45.21 45.88 3.69
CA PRO A 13 -45.79 45.78 5.04
C PRO A 13 -46.29 44.38 5.47
N SER A 14 -46.37 44.24 6.80
CA SER A 14 -46.90 43.14 7.61
C SER A 14 -48.43 43.15 7.81
N ARG A 15 -49.06 41.99 8.08
CA ARG A 15 -50.12 41.69 9.10
C ARG A 15 -50.72 40.29 8.81
N SER A 16 -50.60 39.31 9.73
CA SER A 16 -51.55 38.92 10.79
C SER A 16 -52.92 38.41 10.31
N SER A 17 -53.21 37.11 10.53
CA SER A 17 -54.37 36.64 11.31
C SER A 17 -54.59 35.12 11.19
N ALA A 18 -54.77 34.46 12.33
CA ALA A 18 -55.30 33.10 12.45
C ALA A 18 -56.84 33.12 12.50
N PRO A 19 -57.49 31.96 12.32
CA PRO A 19 -58.62 31.64 13.19
C PRO A 19 -58.61 30.22 13.77
N ARG A 20 -59.52 30.06 14.73
CA ARG A 20 -59.60 29.10 15.84
C ARG A 20 -60.20 27.72 15.48
N ARG A 21 -59.71 26.72 16.23
CA ARG A 21 -60.35 25.51 16.80
C ARG A 21 -61.83 25.21 16.48
N ALA A 22 -62.07 23.94 16.12
CA ALA A 22 -63.26 23.18 16.48
C ALA A 22 -62.87 21.95 17.32
N ILE A 23 -63.71 21.64 18.30
CA ILE A 23 -63.58 20.63 19.36
C ILE A 23 -64.24 19.32 18.88
N GLY A 24 -63.62 18.17 19.14
CA GLY A 24 -64.20 16.86 18.86
C GLY A 24 -63.59 15.73 19.69
N SER A 25 -64.25 15.44 20.80
CA SER A 25 -64.39 14.16 21.54
C SER A 25 -63.24 13.13 21.57
N ALA A 26 -62.87 12.79 22.80
CA ALA A 26 -61.98 11.69 23.18
C ALA A 26 -62.57 10.30 22.88
N VAL A 27 -61.69 9.37 22.48
CA VAL A 27 -61.82 7.93 22.76
C VAL A 27 -60.47 7.45 23.29
N ARG A 28 -60.50 6.88 24.51
CA ARG A 28 -59.36 6.31 25.21
C ARG A 28 -58.95 4.99 24.56
N GLY A 29 -57.73 4.92 24.07
CA GLY A 29 -57.05 3.68 23.67
C GLY A 29 -55.80 3.48 24.52
N SER A 30 -55.88 2.59 25.50
CA SER A 30 -54.75 2.15 26.32
C SER A 30 -53.82 1.26 25.49
N THR A 31 -52.63 1.75 25.17
CA THR A 31 -51.50 0.91 24.74
C THR A 31 -50.28 1.21 25.62
N ARG A 32 -49.91 0.24 26.45
CA ARG A 32 -48.64 0.23 27.19
C ARG A 32 -47.50 0.36 26.19
N ALA A 33 -46.81 1.49 26.21
CA ALA A 33 -45.54 1.65 25.52
C ALA A 33 -44.48 0.81 26.26
N THR A 34 -44.16 -0.34 25.71
CA THR A 34 -43.00 -1.14 26.13
C THR A 34 -41.75 -0.33 25.79
N VAL A 35 -41.13 0.29 26.80
CA VAL A 35 -39.82 0.93 26.67
C VAL A 35 -38.81 -0.17 26.37
N VAL A 36 -38.50 -0.36 25.09
CA VAL A 36 -37.37 -1.18 24.65
C VAL A 36 -36.12 -0.41 25.07
N ARG A 37 -35.52 -0.83 26.19
CA ARG A 37 -34.17 -0.39 26.56
C ARG A 37 -33.24 -0.68 25.39
N PRO A 38 -32.36 0.26 24.98
CA PRO A 38 -31.38 -0.04 23.96
C PRO A 38 -30.52 -1.20 24.50
N ARG A 39 -30.48 -2.30 23.75
CA ARG A 39 -29.52 -3.39 24.01
C ARG A 39 -28.15 -2.74 23.95
N THR A 40 -27.50 -2.61 25.10
CA THR A 40 -26.09 -2.28 25.20
C THR A 40 -25.36 -3.19 24.25
N SER A 41 -24.86 -2.61 23.15
CA SER A 41 -24.06 -3.32 22.17
C SER A 41 -22.92 -4.00 22.93
N ARG A 42 -22.77 -5.30 22.67
CA ARG A 42 -21.66 -6.13 23.16
C ARG A 42 -20.37 -5.31 23.08
N VAL A 43 -19.61 -5.30 24.18
CA VAL A 43 -18.25 -4.78 24.24
C VAL A 43 -17.50 -5.33 23.03
N SER A 44 -17.26 -4.48 22.02
CA SER A 44 -16.40 -4.87 20.91
C SER A 44 -15.01 -5.05 21.50
N SER A 45 -14.39 -6.21 21.28
CA SER A 45 -12.98 -6.39 21.63
C SER A 45 -12.17 -5.19 21.15
N PRO A 46 -11.24 -4.66 21.96
CA PRO A 46 -10.47 -3.48 21.57
C PRO A 46 -9.76 -3.75 20.24
N VAL A 47 -9.84 -2.78 19.32
CA VAL A 47 -9.20 -2.89 18.01
C VAL A 47 -7.70 -3.07 18.20
N ARG A 48 -7.14 -4.12 17.59
CA ARG A 48 -5.73 -4.48 17.75
C ARG A 48 -4.89 -3.80 16.68
N ILE A 49 -4.45 -2.59 16.99
CA ILE A 49 -3.52 -1.83 16.15
C ILE A 49 -2.10 -2.32 16.46
N VAL A 50 -1.39 -2.76 15.42
CA VAL A 50 -0.03 -3.27 15.52
C VAL A 50 0.85 -2.54 14.50
N PRO A 51 1.89 -1.83 14.94
CA PRO A 51 2.85 -1.22 14.03
C PRO A 51 3.43 -2.27 13.08
N PRO A 52 3.46 -2.01 11.75
CA PRO A 52 4.10 -2.92 10.82
C PRO A 52 5.61 -2.99 11.09
N ASP A 53 6.17 -4.20 11.02
CA ASP A 53 7.62 -4.41 11.11
C ASP A 53 8.18 -4.62 9.70
N LEU A 54 8.53 -3.52 9.04
CA LEU A 54 8.99 -3.50 7.64
C LEU A 54 10.47 -3.88 7.52
N ARG A 55 10.84 -5.08 7.99
CA ARG A 55 12.21 -5.58 7.95
C ARG A 55 12.31 -7.09 7.79
N ILE A 56 13.46 -7.53 7.30
CA ILE A 56 13.93 -8.91 7.40
C ILE A 56 14.24 -9.17 8.88
N ALA A 57 13.41 -9.97 9.56
CA ALA A 57 13.63 -10.26 10.97
C ALA A 57 14.73 -11.29 11.20
N ASP A 58 15.48 -11.09 12.29
CA ASP A 58 16.62 -11.93 12.69
C ASP A 58 16.25 -13.03 13.68
N GLY A 59 15.03 -12.99 14.24
CA GLY A 59 14.53 -13.98 15.17
C GLY A 59 14.51 -15.37 14.54
N THR A 60 14.94 -16.41 15.26
CA THR A 60 15.09 -17.74 14.65
C THR A 60 13.78 -18.31 14.14
N GLY A 61 12.65 -18.07 14.81
CA GLY A 61 11.32 -18.47 14.32
C GLY A 61 10.94 -17.81 13.01
N ALA A 62 11.17 -16.49 12.90
CA ALA A 62 10.98 -15.73 11.66
C ALA A 62 11.90 -16.20 10.53
N SER A 63 13.17 -16.47 10.82
CA SER A 63 14.14 -16.98 9.85
C SER A 63 13.73 -18.36 9.31
N VAL A 64 13.32 -19.28 10.20
CA VAL A 64 12.79 -20.60 9.82
C VAL A 64 11.53 -20.47 8.95
N PHE A 65 10.59 -19.60 9.35
CA PHE A 65 9.37 -19.35 8.59
C PHE A 65 9.66 -18.77 7.20
N ARG A 66 10.56 -17.78 7.11
CA ARG A 66 10.99 -17.17 5.84
C ARG A 66 11.61 -18.20 4.90
N VAL A 67 12.50 -19.07 5.40
CA VAL A 67 13.09 -20.14 4.57
C VAL A 67 12.00 -21.09 4.05
N ALA A 68 11.03 -21.46 4.90
CA ALA A 68 9.91 -22.28 4.47
C ALA A 68 9.01 -21.57 3.45
N ALA A 69 8.79 -20.25 3.57
CA ALA A 69 8.00 -19.47 2.63
C ALA A 69 8.65 -19.40 1.23
N ASN A 70 9.97 -19.17 1.21
CA ASN A 70 10.75 -18.93 0.00
C ASN A 70 11.20 -20.22 -0.70
N ARG A 71 11.48 -21.29 0.07
CA ARG A 71 12.08 -22.54 -0.44
C ARG A 71 11.24 -23.79 -0.20
N GLY A 72 10.10 -23.66 0.49
CA GLY A 72 9.22 -24.80 0.78
C GLY A 72 8.66 -25.46 -0.48
N PRO A 73 8.45 -26.79 -0.47
CA PRO A 73 8.76 -27.76 0.60
C PRO A 73 10.26 -27.93 0.88
N VAL A 74 10.64 -27.97 2.16
CA VAL A 74 12.05 -27.97 2.58
C VAL A 74 12.31 -28.84 3.80
N SER A 75 13.48 -29.49 3.86
CA SER A 75 13.91 -30.29 5.01
C SER A 75 14.48 -29.44 6.14
N ARG A 76 14.46 -29.97 7.36
CA ARG A 76 15.00 -29.30 8.56
C ARG A 76 16.51 -29.08 8.48
N ASP A 77 17.25 -29.96 7.80
CA ASP A 77 18.70 -29.78 7.58
C ASP A 77 19.01 -28.65 6.60
N VAL A 78 18.21 -28.49 5.54
CA VAL A 78 18.34 -27.33 4.65
C VAL A 78 18.01 -26.05 5.39
N ILE A 79 16.96 -26.04 6.22
CA ILE A 79 16.64 -24.88 7.07
C ILE A 79 17.82 -24.56 8.00
N ALA A 80 18.40 -25.55 8.68
CA ALA A 80 19.56 -25.34 9.55
C ALA A 80 20.76 -24.74 8.79
N LYS A 81 21.05 -25.27 7.58
CA LYS A 81 22.14 -24.77 6.72
C LYS A 81 21.92 -23.32 6.29
N VAL A 82 20.70 -22.95 5.88
CA VAL A 82 20.40 -21.60 5.38
C VAL A 82 20.31 -20.58 6.51
N THR A 83 19.73 -20.96 7.64
CA THR A 83 19.56 -20.04 8.79
C THR A 83 20.80 -19.92 9.66
N GLY A 84 21.74 -20.88 9.58
CA GLY A 84 22.89 -20.99 10.47
C GLY A 84 22.54 -21.47 11.88
N ALA A 85 21.28 -21.83 12.16
CA ALA A 85 20.84 -22.30 13.47
C ALA A 85 21.16 -23.78 13.69
N SER A 86 21.32 -24.19 14.96
CA SER A 86 21.47 -25.61 15.30
C SER A 86 20.23 -26.42 14.97
N ILE A 87 20.40 -27.70 14.60
CA ILE A 87 19.28 -28.59 14.25
C ILE A 87 18.25 -28.71 15.38
N ALA A 88 18.69 -28.70 16.64
CA ALA A 88 17.81 -28.72 17.81
C ALA A 88 16.94 -27.46 17.90
N THR A 89 17.51 -26.29 17.58
CA THR A 89 16.76 -25.02 17.52
C THR A 89 15.78 -25.01 16.36
N VAL A 90 16.19 -25.46 15.17
CA VAL A 90 15.28 -25.59 14.01
C VAL A 90 14.11 -26.51 14.36
N ASN A 91 14.38 -27.67 14.96
CA ASN A 91 13.31 -28.60 15.38
C ASN A 91 12.33 -27.93 16.35
N ARG A 92 12.82 -27.20 17.36
CA ARG A 92 11.97 -26.46 18.29
C ARG A 92 11.07 -25.44 17.59
N GLN A 93 11.64 -24.64 16.67
CA GLN A 93 10.87 -23.63 15.94
C GLN A 93 9.87 -24.25 14.96
N VAL A 94 10.27 -25.29 14.22
CA VAL A 94 9.36 -26.01 13.31
C VAL A 94 8.20 -26.63 14.10
N SER A 95 8.45 -27.26 15.24
CA SER A 95 7.37 -27.80 16.10
C SER A 95 6.42 -26.71 16.60
N ALA A 96 6.93 -25.55 16.99
CA ALA A 96 6.09 -24.43 17.41
C ALA A 96 5.23 -23.89 16.26
N LEU A 97 5.80 -23.75 15.05
CA LEU A 97 5.09 -23.28 13.87
C LEU A 97 4.05 -24.30 13.35
N LEU A 98 4.35 -25.60 13.42
CA LEU A 98 3.39 -26.67 13.13
C LEU A 98 2.22 -26.65 14.12
N SER A 99 2.52 -26.46 15.42
CA SER A 99 1.49 -26.38 16.46
C SER A 99 0.58 -25.15 16.28
N ALA A 100 1.14 -24.04 15.80
CA ALA A 100 0.38 -22.84 15.43
C ALA A 100 -0.36 -22.98 14.08
N GLY A 101 -0.16 -24.07 13.35
CA GLY A 101 -0.75 -24.30 12.02
C GLY A 101 -0.16 -23.42 10.92
N LEU A 102 0.98 -22.76 11.16
CA LEU A 102 1.65 -21.91 10.15
C LEU A 102 2.49 -22.72 9.16
N LEU A 103 2.95 -23.90 9.59
CA LEU A 103 3.58 -24.90 8.74
C LEU A 103 2.70 -26.13 8.64
N ARG A 104 2.92 -26.92 7.59
CA ARG A 104 2.40 -28.28 7.43
C ARG A 104 3.51 -29.22 6.98
N GLU A 105 3.38 -30.49 7.36
CA GLU A 105 4.28 -31.56 6.90
C GLU A 105 3.84 -32.10 5.54
N ARG A 106 4.82 -32.46 4.70
CA ARG A 106 4.62 -33.03 3.36
C ARG A 106 5.14 -34.46 3.30
N ALA A 107 4.46 -35.36 4.01
CA ALA A 107 4.80 -36.77 4.08
C ALA A 107 4.84 -37.44 2.69
N ASP A 108 4.03 -36.95 1.75
CA ASP A 108 3.99 -37.36 0.34
C ASP A 108 5.29 -37.06 -0.43
N LEU A 109 6.14 -36.16 0.07
CA LEU A 109 7.42 -35.79 -0.53
C LEU A 109 8.63 -36.36 0.23
N THR A 110 8.40 -37.37 1.07
CA THR A 110 9.49 -38.02 1.81
C THR A 110 10.29 -38.90 0.85
N GLU A 111 11.62 -38.69 0.77
CA GLU A 111 12.49 -39.51 -0.07
C GLU A 111 12.46 -40.99 0.38
N PRO A 112 12.08 -41.94 -0.51
CA PRO A 112 12.12 -43.36 -0.21
C PRO A 112 13.57 -43.83 -0.02
N GLY A 113 13.83 -44.65 1.00
CA GLY A 113 15.12 -45.33 1.17
C GLY A 113 16.22 -44.55 1.90
N ALA A 114 15.94 -43.36 2.45
CA ALA A 114 16.88 -42.66 3.32
C ALA A 114 17.16 -43.48 4.60
N VAL A 115 18.43 -43.79 4.88
CA VAL A 115 18.85 -44.51 6.09
C VAL A 115 18.60 -43.62 7.32
N GLY A 116 17.80 -44.11 8.28
CA GLY A 116 17.43 -43.39 9.50
C GLY A 116 15.95 -42.99 9.56
N ARG A 117 15.58 -42.12 10.52
CA ARG A 117 14.19 -41.63 10.65
C ARG A 117 13.82 -40.79 9.41
N PRO A 118 12.69 -41.07 8.73
CA PRO A 118 12.30 -40.33 7.53
C PRO A 118 12.26 -38.82 7.75
N ARG A 119 12.89 -38.07 6.85
CA ARG A 119 12.99 -36.60 6.93
C ARG A 119 11.81 -35.96 6.24
N VAL A 120 10.67 -35.91 6.92
CA VAL A 120 9.46 -35.31 6.36
C VAL A 120 9.69 -33.80 6.10
N PRO A 121 9.59 -33.33 4.84
CA PRO A 121 9.71 -31.91 4.53
C PRO A 121 8.56 -31.10 5.15
N VAL A 122 8.82 -29.82 5.36
CA VAL A 122 7.80 -28.85 5.81
C VAL A 122 7.63 -27.75 4.79
N GLU A 123 6.44 -27.17 4.75
CA GLU A 123 6.17 -25.94 4.01
C GLU A 123 5.19 -25.05 4.77
N VAL A 124 5.09 -23.79 4.37
CA VAL A 124 4.07 -22.87 4.87
C VAL A 124 2.68 -23.41 4.50
N ASP A 125 1.77 -23.43 5.47
CA ASP A 125 0.36 -23.70 5.23
C ASP A 125 -0.27 -22.52 4.49
N HIS A 126 -0.25 -22.64 3.17
CA HIS A 126 -0.77 -21.66 2.23
C HIS A 126 -2.21 -21.97 1.82
N GLU A 127 -2.89 -22.91 2.49
CA GLU A 127 -4.27 -23.29 2.19
C GLU A 127 -5.25 -22.85 3.28
N ARG A 128 -4.84 -22.89 4.55
CA ARG A 128 -5.71 -22.61 5.69
C ARG A 128 -5.94 -21.12 5.95
N TYR A 129 -4.92 -20.30 5.72
CA TYR A 129 -4.92 -18.91 6.12
C TYR A 129 -4.80 -17.96 4.93
N LEU A 130 -5.25 -16.73 5.14
CA LEU A 130 -4.96 -15.60 4.26
C LEU A 130 -4.78 -14.32 5.08
N THR A 131 -4.24 -13.29 4.45
CA THR A 131 -4.26 -11.90 4.93
C THR A 131 -4.92 -11.00 3.91
N VAL A 132 -5.47 -9.87 4.37
CA VAL A 132 -6.13 -8.88 3.50
C VAL A 132 -5.28 -7.62 3.45
N GLY A 133 -4.85 -7.22 2.26
CA GLY A 133 -4.17 -5.96 2.04
C GLY A 133 -5.11 -4.93 1.42
N ILE A 134 -5.02 -3.66 1.84
CA ILE A 134 -5.74 -2.53 1.26
C ILE A 134 -4.70 -1.47 0.87
N HIS A 135 -4.64 -1.10 -0.41
CA HIS A 135 -3.89 0.05 -0.88
C HIS A 135 -4.84 1.21 -1.20
N ILE A 136 -4.91 2.24 -0.35
CA ILE A 136 -5.77 3.40 -0.57
C ILE A 136 -5.02 4.43 -1.42
N GLY A 137 -5.34 4.49 -2.71
CA GLY A 137 -4.85 5.52 -3.62
C GLY A 137 -5.80 6.71 -3.70
N ALA A 138 -5.37 7.78 -4.38
CA ALA A 138 -6.19 9.00 -4.51
C ALA A 138 -7.45 8.82 -5.38
N VAL A 139 -7.36 7.95 -6.39
CA VAL A 139 -8.45 7.70 -7.35
C VAL A 139 -9.02 6.29 -7.19
N THR A 140 -8.14 5.32 -6.95
CA THR A 140 -8.50 3.90 -6.85
C THR A 140 -7.95 3.30 -5.56
N THR A 141 -8.77 2.48 -4.90
CA THR A 141 -8.38 1.65 -3.77
C THR A 141 -8.29 0.19 -4.23
N GLY A 142 -7.11 -0.40 -4.08
CA GLY A 142 -6.87 -1.81 -4.36
C GLY A 142 -7.06 -2.64 -3.09
N ILE A 143 -7.73 -3.78 -3.20
CA ILE A 143 -7.92 -4.74 -2.11
C ILE A 143 -7.39 -6.09 -2.58
N VAL A 144 -6.52 -6.70 -1.80
CA VAL A 144 -5.85 -7.96 -2.13
C VAL A 144 -6.02 -8.99 -1.04
N ALA A 145 -6.04 -10.25 -1.44
CA ALA A 145 -5.91 -11.39 -0.54
C ALA A 145 -4.57 -12.07 -0.83
N SER A 146 -3.81 -12.35 0.21
CA SER A 146 -2.50 -12.99 0.12
C SER A 146 -2.46 -14.26 0.95
N ASP A 147 -1.82 -15.31 0.44
CA ASP A 147 -1.43 -16.43 1.30
C ASP A 147 -0.23 -16.06 2.18
N LEU A 148 0.17 -16.97 3.06
CA LEU A 148 1.26 -16.77 4.01
C LEU A 148 2.67 -16.85 3.39
N ARG A 149 2.77 -17.19 2.10
CA ARG A 149 4.03 -17.12 1.34
C ARG A 149 4.19 -15.75 0.66
N GLY A 150 3.21 -14.86 0.78
CA GLY A 150 3.22 -13.57 0.12
C GLY A 150 2.71 -13.59 -1.32
N ARG A 151 2.11 -14.71 -1.76
CA ARG A 151 1.48 -14.77 -3.07
C ARG A 151 0.09 -14.16 -3.01
N LEU A 152 -0.18 -13.23 -3.92
CA LEU A 152 -1.53 -12.70 -4.13
C LEU A 152 -2.43 -13.80 -4.73
N ILE A 153 -3.49 -14.15 -4.01
CA ILE A 153 -4.48 -15.16 -4.44
C ILE A 153 -5.76 -14.52 -5.01
N GLY A 154 -5.91 -13.20 -4.87
CA GLY A 154 -6.92 -12.42 -5.55
C GLY A 154 -6.73 -10.93 -5.34
N ALA A 155 -7.33 -10.13 -6.21
CA ALA A 155 -7.36 -8.68 -6.10
C ALA A 155 -8.66 -8.12 -6.68
N VAL A 156 -9.13 -7.00 -6.13
CA VAL A 156 -10.14 -6.13 -6.73
C VAL A 156 -9.70 -4.68 -6.60
N GLU A 157 -10.17 -3.85 -7.52
CA GLU A 157 -10.03 -2.40 -7.44
C GLU A 157 -11.41 -1.78 -7.34
N VAL A 158 -11.55 -0.77 -6.48
CA VAL A 158 -12.75 0.05 -6.35
C VAL A 158 -12.38 1.52 -6.44
N PRO A 159 -13.26 2.40 -6.92
CA PRO A 159 -13.03 3.84 -6.80
C PRO A 159 -12.80 4.24 -5.35
N THR A 160 -11.80 5.08 -5.08
CA THR A 160 -11.61 5.63 -3.74
C THR A 160 -12.78 6.56 -3.42
N PRO A 161 -13.53 6.31 -2.33
CA PRO A 161 -14.66 7.16 -1.98
C PRO A 161 -14.21 8.61 -1.72
N ILE A 162 -14.99 9.56 -2.25
CA ILE A 162 -14.79 10.99 -2.04
C ILE A 162 -15.73 11.45 -0.91
N GLY A 163 -15.25 12.34 -0.04
CA GLY A 163 -16.05 12.97 1.01
C GLY A 163 -15.46 12.76 2.39
N ASP A 164 -16.33 12.64 3.39
CA ASP A 164 -15.95 12.45 4.80
C ASP A 164 -15.05 11.22 4.99
N GLN A 165 -14.01 11.38 5.79
CA GLN A 165 -12.97 10.37 5.98
C GLN A 165 -13.48 9.10 6.66
N ASP A 166 -14.36 9.22 7.65
CA ASP A 166 -14.88 8.07 8.39
C ASP A 166 -15.86 7.28 7.52
N ALA A 167 -16.71 7.98 6.75
CA ALA A 167 -17.59 7.37 5.77
C ALA A 167 -16.82 6.66 4.65
N ALA A 168 -15.77 7.28 4.12
CA ALA A 168 -14.90 6.69 3.10
C ALA A 168 -14.22 5.42 3.61
N LEU A 169 -13.64 5.46 4.81
CA LEU A 169 -13.01 4.31 5.45
C LEU A 169 -14.01 3.18 5.74
N ALA A 170 -15.23 3.51 6.19
CA ALA A 170 -16.28 2.53 6.41
C ALA A 170 -16.68 1.82 5.10
N SER A 171 -16.81 2.58 4.00
CA SER A 171 -17.09 2.03 2.67
C SER A 171 -15.98 1.10 2.18
N ILE A 172 -14.72 1.53 2.28
CA ILE A 172 -13.55 0.70 1.91
C ILE A 172 -13.53 -0.58 2.74
N THR A 173 -13.81 -0.48 4.05
CA THR A 173 -13.84 -1.62 4.97
C THR A 173 -14.95 -2.61 4.60
N ALA A 174 -16.13 -2.11 4.22
CA ALA A 174 -17.23 -2.96 3.75
C ALA A 174 -16.84 -3.70 2.45
N SER A 175 -16.21 -3.02 1.50
CA SER A 175 -15.69 -3.65 0.28
C SER A 175 -14.63 -4.72 0.58
N ALA A 176 -13.71 -4.44 1.52
CA ALA A 176 -12.68 -5.39 1.92
C ALA A 176 -13.26 -6.63 2.59
N LYS A 177 -14.27 -6.46 3.44
CA LYS A 177 -14.98 -7.56 4.09
C LYS A 177 -15.75 -8.42 3.10
N ALA A 178 -16.47 -7.80 2.16
CA ALA A 178 -17.18 -8.50 1.09
C ALA A 178 -16.22 -9.30 0.20
N PHE A 179 -15.08 -8.70 -0.16
CA PHE A 179 -14.05 -9.36 -0.94
C PHE A 179 -13.43 -10.54 -0.20
N ALA A 180 -13.03 -10.36 1.07
CA ALA A 180 -12.46 -11.44 1.89
C ALA A 180 -13.43 -12.62 2.06
N GLY A 181 -14.74 -12.35 2.11
CA GLY A 181 -15.79 -13.38 2.17
C GLY A 181 -15.82 -14.37 1.00
N ARG A 182 -15.11 -14.09 -0.11
CA ARG A 182 -14.98 -15.02 -1.25
C ARG A 182 -14.17 -16.27 -0.92
N TRP A 183 -13.32 -16.22 0.12
CA TRP A 183 -12.46 -17.34 0.53
C TRP A 183 -13.02 -18.08 1.74
N HIS A 184 -14.21 -18.66 1.61
CA HIS A 184 -14.92 -19.35 2.71
C HIS A 184 -14.18 -20.56 3.32
N ARG A 185 -13.14 -21.09 2.65
CA ARG A 185 -12.30 -22.20 3.16
C ARG A 185 -11.03 -21.72 3.87
N ARG A 186 -10.81 -20.41 3.96
CA ARG A 186 -9.62 -19.80 4.55
C ARG A 186 -10.01 -18.88 5.69
N THR A 187 -9.17 -18.81 6.71
CA THR A 187 -9.34 -17.88 7.82
C THR A 187 -8.46 -16.65 7.59
N PRO A 188 -9.04 -15.44 7.48
CA PRO A 188 -8.28 -14.19 7.49
C PRO A 188 -7.60 -13.99 8.85
N LEU A 189 -6.28 -13.73 8.84
CA LEU A 189 -5.50 -13.52 10.06
C LEU A 189 -5.23 -12.05 10.37
N TRP A 190 -5.11 -11.22 9.35
CA TRP A 190 -4.61 -9.85 9.49
C TRP A 190 -5.12 -8.96 8.36
N VAL A 191 -5.27 -7.66 8.66
CA VAL A 191 -5.47 -6.62 7.64
C VAL A 191 -4.31 -5.63 7.61
N GLY A 192 -3.78 -5.36 6.43
CA GLY A 192 -2.73 -4.37 6.20
C GLY A 192 -3.26 -3.22 5.36
N VAL A 193 -2.92 -1.99 5.71
CA VAL A 193 -3.30 -0.79 4.94
C VAL A 193 -2.04 -0.04 4.52
N ALA A 194 -1.86 0.16 3.22
CA ALA A 194 -0.83 1.01 2.63
C ALA A 194 -1.51 2.24 2.00
N LEU A 195 -1.05 3.44 2.32
CA LEU A 195 -1.64 4.66 1.75
C LEU A 195 -0.65 5.83 1.68
N GLY A 196 -1.00 6.84 0.89
CA GLY A 196 -0.27 8.10 0.84
C GLY A 196 -0.42 8.91 2.13
N GLY A 197 0.31 10.02 2.21
CA GLY A 197 0.27 10.91 3.37
C GLY A 197 1.15 10.44 4.53
N ARG A 198 0.94 11.09 5.68
CA ARG A 198 1.70 10.84 6.91
C ARG A 198 0.93 9.87 7.78
N VAL A 199 1.60 8.78 8.17
CA VAL A 199 1.04 7.72 9.00
C VAL A 199 1.75 7.72 10.35
N ASP A 200 0.99 7.79 11.43
CA ASP A 200 1.47 7.34 12.75
C ASP A 200 1.21 5.84 12.84
N SER A 201 2.26 5.03 12.78
CA SER A 201 2.17 3.57 12.78
C SER A 201 1.75 2.98 14.14
N ASN A 202 1.91 3.72 15.24
CA ASN A 202 1.52 3.26 16.57
C ASN A 202 0.02 3.40 16.79
N THR A 203 -0.55 4.52 16.34
CA THR A 203 -1.99 4.80 16.50
C THR A 203 -2.79 4.47 15.24
N ALA A 204 -2.11 4.19 14.13
CA ALA A 204 -2.71 4.01 12.80
C ALA A 204 -3.63 5.17 12.38
N VAL A 205 -3.25 6.39 12.79
CA VAL A 205 -3.87 7.66 12.40
C VAL A 205 -3.15 8.25 11.20
N VAL A 206 -3.91 8.82 10.26
CA VAL A 206 -3.38 9.29 8.98
C VAL A 206 -3.80 10.72 8.67
N THR A 207 -2.83 11.53 8.24
CA THR A 207 -3.07 12.80 7.54
C THR A 207 -2.80 12.60 6.06
N HIS A 208 -3.81 12.79 5.20
CA HIS A 208 -3.68 12.58 3.75
C HIS A 208 -4.14 13.82 2.97
N PRO A 209 -3.23 14.78 2.67
CA PRO A 209 -3.59 16.07 2.08
C PRO A 209 -4.41 15.95 0.78
N ARG A 210 -4.04 15.03 -0.11
CA ARG A 210 -4.75 14.83 -1.39
C ARG A 210 -6.16 14.26 -1.25
N LEU A 211 -6.47 13.58 -0.14
CA LEU A 211 -7.82 13.09 0.17
C LEU A 211 -8.57 14.04 1.12
N GLY A 212 -7.92 15.12 1.58
CA GLY A 212 -8.48 16.03 2.58
C GLY A 212 -8.59 15.43 3.99
N TRP A 213 -7.92 14.31 4.27
CA TRP A 213 -8.04 13.62 5.55
C TRP A 213 -7.12 14.23 6.61
N VAL A 214 -7.66 14.44 7.80
CA VAL A 214 -6.95 14.98 8.97
C VAL A 214 -7.26 14.09 10.15
N ASP A 215 -6.20 13.52 10.74
CA ASP A 215 -6.27 12.57 11.85
C ASP A 215 -7.28 11.43 11.62
N ALA A 216 -7.35 10.92 10.40
CA ALA A 216 -8.24 9.83 10.02
C ALA A 216 -7.86 8.56 10.78
N ARG A 217 -8.83 7.97 11.47
CA ARG A 217 -8.64 6.81 12.38
C ARG A 217 -8.65 5.49 11.61
N VAL A 218 -7.74 5.36 10.64
CA VAL A 218 -7.68 4.23 9.71
C VAL A 218 -7.63 2.90 10.45
N GLY A 219 -6.73 2.75 11.43
CA GLY A 219 -6.63 1.50 12.20
C GLY A 219 -7.91 1.14 12.94
N ALA A 220 -8.51 2.11 13.65
CA ALA A 220 -9.72 1.87 14.42
C ALA A 220 -10.89 1.42 13.54
N ILE A 221 -11.11 2.09 12.41
CA ILE A 221 -12.25 1.82 11.52
C ILE A 221 -12.03 0.52 10.74
N VAL A 222 -10.87 0.36 10.12
CA VAL A 222 -10.58 -0.82 9.29
C VAL A 222 -10.42 -2.07 10.15
N GLY A 223 -9.62 -2.01 11.21
CA GLY A 223 -9.41 -3.14 12.12
C GLY A 223 -10.70 -3.54 12.84
N GLY A 224 -11.47 -2.56 13.33
CA GLY A 224 -12.76 -2.80 13.97
C GLY A 224 -13.81 -3.38 13.03
N GLY A 225 -13.92 -2.87 11.80
CA GLY A 225 -14.90 -3.35 10.82
C GLY A 225 -14.56 -4.73 10.24
N MET A 226 -13.27 -5.05 10.12
CA MET A 226 -12.80 -6.39 9.73
C MET A 226 -12.83 -7.38 10.90
N GLY A 227 -12.74 -6.90 12.14
CA GLY A 227 -12.60 -7.75 13.34
C GLY A 227 -11.24 -8.44 13.40
N LEU A 228 -10.19 -7.82 12.85
CA LEU A 228 -8.85 -8.39 12.73
C LEU A 228 -7.80 -7.43 13.31
N PRO A 229 -6.62 -7.93 13.72
CA PRO A 229 -5.46 -7.07 13.89
C PRO A 229 -5.15 -6.29 12.61
N VAL A 230 -4.74 -5.03 12.79
CA VAL A 230 -4.48 -4.10 11.69
C VAL A 230 -3.10 -3.47 11.79
N SER A 231 -2.43 -3.37 10.65
CA SER A 231 -1.19 -2.60 10.49
C SER A 231 -1.36 -1.57 9.39
N VAL A 232 -0.84 -0.36 9.60
CA VAL A 232 -0.95 0.76 8.64
C VAL A 232 0.44 1.32 8.36
N ALA A 233 0.77 1.50 7.08
CA ALA A 233 2.07 1.99 6.63
C ALA A 233 1.94 3.03 5.52
N ALA A 234 2.95 3.90 5.41
CA ALA A 234 3.11 4.76 4.24
C ALA A 234 3.41 3.90 3.01
N HIS A 235 2.76 4.22 1.88
CA HIS A 235 2.74 3.32 0.73
C HIS A 235 4.12 3.10 0.08
N VAL A 236 5.00 4.10 0.00
CA VAL A 236 6.33 3.93 -0.62
C VAL A 236 7.25 3.10 0.28
N GLU A 237 7.16 3.27 1.59
CA GLU A 237 7.87 2.42 2.57
C GLU A 237 7.37 0.96 2.48
N ALA A 238 6.07 0.76 2.35
CA ALA A 238 5.49 -0.56 2.12
C ALA A 238 5.91 -1.18 0.77
N MET A 239 6.05 -0.39 -0.29
CA MET A 239 6.58 -0.88 -1.58
C MET A 239 8.03 -1.32 -1.43
N ALA A 240 8.87 -0.52 -0.77
CA ALA A 240 10.24 -0.92 -0.47
C ALA A 240 10.27 -2.20 0.38
N ALA A 241 9.43 -2.30 1.41
CA ALA A 241 9.31 -3.52 2.22
C ALA A 241 8.93 -4.74 1.38
N SER A 242 8.07 -4.58 0.36
CA SER A 242 7.68 -5.68 -0.52
C SER A 242 8.87 -6.21 -1.34
N GLU A 243 9.77 -5.34 -1.80
CA GLU A 243 11.02 -5.74 -2.47
C GLU A 243 11.97 -6.48 -1.52
N LEU A 244 11.98 -6.10 -0.25
CA LEU A 244 12.82 -6.76 0.75
C LEU A 244 12.28 -8.13 1.15
N LEU A 245 10.96 -8.27 1.26
CA LEU A 245 10.33 -9.41 1.92
C LEU A 245 9.66 -10.41 0.99
N LEU A 246 9.26 -9.98 -0.21
CA LEU A 246 8.49 -10.80 -1.15
C LEU A 246 9.26 -11.14 -2.43
N THR A 247 10.42 -10.52 -2.66
CA THR A 247 11.29 -10.86 -3.79
C THR A 247 11.90 -12.25 -3.57
N PRO A 248 11.77 -13.19 -4.53
CA PRO A 248 12.31 -14.54 -4.40
C PRO A 248 13.81 -14.56 -4.13
N ASP A 249 14.30 -15.49 -3.29
CA ASP A 249 15.70 -15.61 -2.85
C ASP A 249 16.77 -15.52 -3.97
N ARG A 250 16.45 -15.92 -5.21
CA ARG A 250 17.38 -15.86 -6.34
C ARG A 250 17.66 -14.43 -6.82
N ASP A 251 16.66 -13.57 -6.67
CA ASP A 251 16.68 -12.17 -7.06
C ASP A 251 16.67 -11.26 -5.82
N ALA A 252 16.62 -11.88 -4.62
CA ALA A 252 16.50 -11.19 -3.36
C ALA A 252 17.75 -10.37 -3.11
N PRO A 253 17.58 -9.10 -2.74
CA PRO A 253 18.69 -8.28 -2.36
C PRO A 253 19.42 -8.86 -1.13
N GLU A 254 20.76 -8.79 -1.08
CA GLU A 254 21.47 -9.08 0.17
C GLU A 254 20.86 -8.27 1.31
N ALA A 255 20.63 -8.95 2.45
CA ALA A 255 20.03 -8.33 3.63
C ALA A 255 20.92 -7.21 4.20
N LYS A 256 22.22 -7.19 3.90
CA LYS A 256 23.14 -6.12 4.31
C LYS A 256 23.23 -5.02 3.26
N GLY A 257 23.51 -3.81 3.73
CA GLY A 257 23.75 -2.64 2.89
C GLY A 257 22.54 -1.72 2.77
N THR A 258 22.63 -0.83 1.79
CA THR A 258 21.72 0.31 1.64
C THR A 258 20.92 0.22 0.34
N GLY A 259 19.64 0.60 0.41
CA GLY A 259 18.74 0.59 -0.75
C GLY A 259 17.96 1.89 -0.86
N LEU A 260 17.73 2.34 -2.08
CA LEU A 260 16.83 3.44 -2.40
C LEU A 260 15.70 2.91 -3.29
N TYR A 261 14.47 3.02 -2.82
CA TYR A 261 13.27 2.80 -3.63
C TYR A 261 12.75 4.15 -4.11
N PHE A 262 12.65 4.34 -5.43
CA PHE A 262 12.17 5.57 -6.05
C PHE A 262 10.88 5.29 -6.82
N TYR A 263 9.77 5.82 -6.32
CA TYR A 263 8.42 5.54 -6.82
C TYR A 263 7.84 6.70 -7.62
N VAL A 264 7.27 6.43 -8.80
CA VAL A 264 6.57 7.42 -9.62
C VAL A 264 5.32 6.84 -10.28
N ARG A 265 4.17 7.45 -9.98
CA ARG A 265 2.87 7.26 -10.66
C ARG A 265 2.05 8.55 -10.55
N GLU A 266 0.90 8.50 -9.87
CA GLU A 266 0.06 9.66 -9.50
C GLU A 266 0.68 10.51 -8.41
N THR A 267 1.50 9.88 -7.57
CA THR A 267 2.33 10.48 -6.55
C THR A 267 3.77 10.05 -6.75
N ILE A 268 4.68 10.80 -6.14
CA ILE A 268 6.11 10.51 -6.15
C ILE A 268 6.59 10.38 -4.72
N GLY A 269 7.47 9.41 -4.47
CA GLY A 269 8.11 9.30 -3.17
C GLY A 269 9.34 8.43 -3.20
N VAL A 270 10.04 8.44 -2.07
CA VAL A 270 11.25 7.65 -1.85
C VAL A 270 11.15 6.91 -0.53
N ALA A 271 11.78 5.74 -0.48
CA ALA A 271 12.04 5.04 0.77
C ALA A 271 13.48 4.55 0.76
N ILE A 272 14.08 4.52 1.94
CA ILE A 272 15.47 4.08 2.14
C ILE A 272 15.45 2.85 3.01
N THR A 273 16.29 1.87 2.70
CA THR A 273 16.50 0.69 3.53
C THR A 273 17.93 0.63 4.01
N PHE A 274 18.12 0.28 5.27
CA PHE A 274 19.42 -0.02 5.89
C PHE A 274 19.36 -1.42 6.45
N ASP A 275 20.30 -2.28 6.04
CA ASP A 275 20.50 -3.63 6.59
C ASP A 275 19.18 -4.41 6.72
N GLY A 276 18.42 -4.46 5.62
CA GLY A 276 17.21 -5.27 5.54
C GLY A 276 16.01 -4.66 6.27
N LYS A 277 16.09 -3.40 6.71
CA LYS A 277 15.01 -2.66 7.35
C LYS A 277 14.67 -1.39 6.59
N VAL A 278 13.38 -1.16 6.36
CA VAL A 278 12.89 0.13 5.84
C VAL A 278 13.05 1.20 6.92
N HIS A 279 13.63 2.33 6.55
CA HIS A 279 13.72 3.50 7.40
C HIS A 279 12.40 4.27 7.38
N THR A 280 11.74 4.34 8.53
CA THR A 280 10.50 5.11 8.75
C THR A 280 10.79 6.23 9.74
N PRO A 281 10.98 7.48 9.29
CA PRO A 281 11.23 8.63 10.17
C PRO A 281 10.02 8.97 11.04
N ALA A 282 10.25 9.51 12.25
CA ALA A 282 9.17 9.96 13.15
C ALA A 282 8.30 11.08 12.55
N GLY A 283 8.86 11.90 11.65
CA GLY A 283 8.14 12.95 10.93
C GLY A 283 7.29 12.44 9.75
N GLY A 284 7.32 11.14 9.44
CA GLY A 284 6.73 10.56 8.24
C GLY A 284 7.73 10.33 7.11
N PRO A 285 7.27 9.85 5.95
CA PRO A 285 8.14 9.49 4.83
C PRO A 285 8.85 10.73 4.26
N GLY A 286 10.08 10.54 3.79
CA GLY A 286 10.80 11.56 3.04
C GLY A 286 10.06 11.93 1.72
N SER A 287 10.29 13.14 1.22
CA SER A 287 9.66 13.61 -0.01
C SER A 287 10.67 14.22 -0.98
N VAL A 288 10.47 13.90 -2.26
CA VAL A 288 11.17 14.50 -3.42
C VAL A 288 10.21 15.28 -4.32
N THR A 289 8.95 15.39 -3.91
CA THR A 289 7.82 15.97 -4.67
C THR A 289 8.14 17.37 -5.21
N HIS A 290 8.86 18.17 -4.43
CA HIS A 290 9.17 19.58 -4.74
C HIS A 290 10.61 19.81 -5.23
N PHE A 291 11.36 18.74 -5.55
CA PHE A 291 12.69 18.92 -6.13
C PHE A 291 12.59 19.71 -7.44
N PRO A 292 13.50 20.68 -7.68
CA PRO A 292 13.46 21.50 -8.87
C PRO A 292 13.88 20.68 -10.09
N THR A 293 13.08 20.74 -11.14
CA THR A 293 13.36 20.07 -12.42
C THR A 293 13.82 21.04 -13.52
N GLY A 294 13.65 22.35 -13.28
CA GLY A 294 13.81 23.38 -14.31
C GLY A 294 12.64 23.45 -15.30
N SER A 295 11.56 22.68 -15.09
CA SER A 295 10.36 22.77 -15.93
C SER A 295 9.55 24.03 -15.59
N SER A 296 8.71 24.46 -16.53
CA SER A 296 7.76 25.56 -16.34
C SER A 296 6.44 25.13 -15.69
N ALA A 297 6.31 23.86 -15.27
CA ALA A 297 5.07 23.32 -14.75
C ALA A 297 4.68 24.00 -13.41
N ARG A 298 3.43 24.48 -13.32
CA ARG A 298 2.90 25.08 -12.10
C ARG A 298 2.56 24.00 -11.07
N CYS A 299 3.00 24.18 -9.83
CA CYS A 299 2.72 23.27 -8.74
C CYS A 299 1.64 23.83 -7.81
N SER A 300 0.83 22.95 -7.23
CA SER A 300 -0.18 23.32 -6.23
C SER A 300 0.42 23.89 -4.93
N CYS A 301 1.72 23.74 -4.70
CA CYS A 301 2.40 24.42 -3.58
C CYS A 301 2.67 25.91 -3.84
N GLY A 302 2.31 26.43 -5.02
CA GLY A 302 2.62 27.79 -5.46
C GLY A 302 3.96 27.93 -6.20
N GLY A 303 4.80 26.89 -6.15
CA GLY A 303 6.06 26.83 -6.88
C GLY A 303 5.92 26.54 -8.38
N THR A 304 7.05 26.56 -9.08
CA THR A 304 7.17 26.18 -10.49
C THR A 304 8.32 25.19 -10.65
N GLY A 305 8.16 24.18 -11.51
CA GLY A 305 9.21 23.20 -11.77
C GLY A 305 9.39 22.18 -10.65
N CYS A 306 8.37 21.92 -9.83
CA CYS A 306 8.41 20.82 -8.88
C CYS A 306 8.36 19.47 -9.61
N LEU A 307 9.08 18.48 -9.09
CA LEU A 307 9.15 17.14 -9.66
C LEU A 307 7.77 16.51 -9.91
N GLU A 308 6.89 16.46 -8.91
CA GLU A 308 5.55 15.86 -9.08
C GLU A 308 4.70 16.58 -10.13
N ALA A 309 4.77 17.90 -10.16
CA ALA A 309 4.10 18.72 -11.16
C ALA A 309 4.69 18.55 -12.58
N THR A 310 5.86 17.92 -12.71
CA THR A 310 6.53 17.68 -13.99
C THR A 310 6.32 16.25 -14.50
N VAL A 311 6.37 15.24 -13.61
CA VAL A 311 6.51 13.83 -14.02
C VAL A 311 5.44 12.89 -13.47
N SER A 312 4.46 13.36 -12.69
CA SER A 312 3.32 12.52 -12.31
C SER A 312 2.45 12.19 -13.52
N ASP A 313 1.69 11.09 -13.45
CA ASP A 313 0.78 10.68 -14.52
C ASP A 313 -0.20 11.80 -14.87
N ARG A 314 -0.87 12.38 -13.86
CA ARG A 314 -1.75 13.55 -14.03
C ARG A 314 -1.05 14.71 -14.72
N ALA A 315 0.16 15.08 -14.32
CA ALA A 315 0.88 16.23 -14.91
C ALA A 315 1.20 16.00 -16.39
N VAL A 316 1.68 14.80 -16.73
CA VAL A 316 2.06 14.44 -18.10
C VAL A 316 0.83 14.37 -19.00
N VAL A 317 -0.28 13.82 -18.50
CA VAL A 317 -1.56 13.78 -19.24
C VAL A 317 -2.10 15.19 -19.47
N GLN A 318 -2.13 16.04 -18.44
CA GLN A 318 -2.61 17.42 -18.58
C GLN A 318 -1.79 18.20 -19.60
N ARG A 319 -0.47 17.99 -19.62
CA ARG A 319 0.41 18.57 -20.64
C ARG A 319 0.12 18.02 -22.04
N ALA A 320 -0.07 16.70 -22.18
CA ALA A 320 -0.41 16.09 -23.46
C ALA A 320 -1.72 16.63 -24.05
N VAL A 321 -2.74 16.86 -23.23
CA VAL A 321 -4.00 17.48 -23.66
C VAL A 321 -3.77 18.95 -24.05
N ALA A 322 -3.06 19.73 -23.22
CA ALA A 322 -2.78 21.13 -23.50
C ALA A 322 -1.96 21.35 -24.79
N GLU A 323 -1.11 20.39 -25.15
CA GLU A 323 -0.30 20.39 -26.38
C GLU A 323 -1.03 19.76 -27.58
N GLY A 324 -2.28 19.30 -27.41
CA GLY A 324 -3.06 18.65 -28.47
C GLY A 324 -2.55 17.26 -28.89
N ILE A 325 -1.69 16.63 -28.08
CA ILE A 325 -1.20 15.27 -28.29
C ILE A 325 -2.31 14.26 -27.98
N LEU A 326 -3.07 14.50 -26.91
CA LEU A 326 -4.28 13.75 -26.58
C LEU A 326 -5.51 14.57 -26.89
N ALA A 327 -6.55 13.90 -27.39
CA ALA A 327 -7.86 14.50 -27.58
C ALA A 327 -8.57 14.73 -26.24
N ASP A 328 -9.47 15.72 -26.21
CA ASP A 328 -10.36 15.93 -25.08
C ASP A 328 -11.22 14.69 -24.82
N GLY A 329 -11.19 14.18 -23.58
CA GLY A 329 -11.88 12.95 -23.18
C GLY A 329 -11.04 11.67 -23.22
N ASP A 330 -9.81 11.73 -23.73
CA ASP A 330 -8.81 10.64 -23.69
C ASP A 330 -7.71 10.91 -22.63
N ASP A 331 -8.10 11.48 -21.50
CA ASP A 331 -7.25 12.06 -20.46
C ASP A 331 -6.65 11.03 -19.49
N THR A 332 -6.11 9.93 -20.02
CA THR A 332 -5.43 8.91 -19.22
C THR A 332 -3.99 8.68 -19.66
N ILE A 333 -3.12 8.32 -18.71
CA ILE A 333 -1.74 7.95 -19.02
C ILE A 333 -1.69 6.72 -19.95
N GLN A 334 -2.70 5.84 -19.86
CA GLN A 334 -2.81 4.66 -20.71
C GLN A 334 -3.10 5.03 -22.17
N SER A 335 -3.93 6.05 -22.41
CA SER A 335 -4.15 6.60 -23.75
C SER A 335 -2.84 7.17 -24.32
N LEU A 336 -2.06 7.90 -23.51
CA LEU A 336 -0.75 8.41 -23.94
C LEU A 336 0.24 7.29 -24.29
N TYR A 337 0.33 6.26 -23.45
CA TYR A 337 1.18 5.10 -23.72
C TYR A 337 0.77 4.37 -24.99
N ARG A 338 -0.53 4.19 -25.22
CA ARG A 338 -1.06 3.56 -26.43
C ARG A 338 -0.68 4.37 -27.67
N LEU A 339 -0.96 5.66 -27.66
CA LEU A 339 -0.64 6.57 -28.76
C LEU A 339 0.87 6.57 -29.11
N ALA A 340 1.74 6.54 -28.11
CA ALA A 340 3.19 6.43 -28.32
C ALA A 340 3.63 5.07 -28.87
N ARG A 341 2.94 3.97 -28.53
CA ARG A 341 3.20 2.63 -29.11
C ARG A 341 2.70 2.53 -30.55
N ASP A 342 1.63 3.25 -30.87
CA ASP A 342 1.03 3.30 -32.22
C ASP A 342 1.82 4.21 -33.19
N GLY A 343 2.95 4.79 -32.74
CA GLY A 343 3.89 5.52 -33.58
C GLY A 343 3.82 7.04 -33.50
N SER A 344 3.08 7.62 -32.53
CA SER A 344 3.08 9.07 -32.33
C SER A 344 4.42 9.55 -31.75
N GLU A 345 5.18 10.26 -32.57
CA GLU A 345 6.45 10.90 -32.17
C GLU A 345 6.26 11.92 -31.05
N ALA A 346 5.16 12.68 -31.06
CA ALA A 346 4.88 13.67 -30.02
C ALA A 346 4.63 13.00 -28.65
N ALA A 347 3.83 11.93 -28.63
CA ALA A 347 3.59 11.17 -27.41
C ALA A 347 4.85 10.48 -26.89
N HIS A 348 5.66 9.90 -27.80
CA HIS A 348 6.96 9.33 -27.46
C HIS A 348 7.90 10.39 -26.86
N GLY A 349 8.02 11.55 -27.51
CA GLY A 349 8.85 12.67 -27.07
C GLY A 349 8.51 13.13 -25.65
N LEU A 350 7.22 13.29 -25.35
CA LEU A 350 6.76 13.67 -24.02
C LEU A 350 7.13 12.63 -22.94
N LEU A 351 7.02 11.34 -23.25
CA LEU A 351 7.44 10.25 -22.36
C LEU A 351 8.96 10.18 -22.19
N VAL A 352 9.73 10.51 -23.22
CA VAL A 352 11.19 10.63 -23.18
C VAL A 352 11.65 11.80 -22.31
N GLU A 353 10.97 12.94 -22.39
CA GLU A 353 11.25 14.08 -21.52
C GLU A 353 11.00 13.72 -20.05
N ARG A 354 9.85 13.09 -19.77
CA ARG A 354 9.54 12.54 -18.44
C ARG A 354 10.67 11.62 -17.96
N ALA A 355 11.08 10.66 -18.79
CA ALA A 355 12.15 9.71 -18.47
C ALA A 355 13.50 10.40 -18.17
N THR A 356 13.81 11.47 -18.89
CA THR A 356 15.03 12.24 -18.72
C THR A 356 15.06 12.98 -17.38
N VAL A 357 13.96 13.62 -16.99
CA VAL A 357 13.81 14.28 -15.68
C VAL A 357 13.90 13.27 -14.54
N LEU A 358 13.29 12.09 -14.72
CA LEU A 358 13.35 11.00 -13.75
C LEU A 358 14.78 10.46 -13.59
N GLY A 359 15.49 10.18 -14.68
CA GLY A 359 16.88 9.72 -14.64
C GLY A 359 17.81 10.72 -13.94
N ARG A 360 17.67 12.02 -14.24
CA ARG A 360 18.41 13.09 -13.54
C ARG A 360 18.16 13.08 -12.04
N THR A 361 16.89 13.00 -11.64
CA THR A 361 16.49 12.96 -10.23
C THR A 361 17.09 11.77 -9.51
N VAL A 362 17.00 10.58 -10.10
CA VAL A 362 17.58 9.36 -9.51
C VAL A 362 19.11 9.49 -9.40
N GLY A 363 19.78 10.10 -10.38
CA GLY A 363 21.22 10.37 -10.35
C GLY A 363 21.63 11.25 -9.17
N MET A 364 20.91 12.35 -8.95
CA MET A 364 21.12 13.25 -7.81
C MET A 364 20.91 12.54 -6.46
N LEU A 365 19.82 11.79 -6.32
CA LEU A 365 19.53 11.05 -5.10
C LEU A 365 20.60 9.99 -4.84
N ARG A 366 21.10 9.36 -5.90
CA ARG A 366 22.15 8.38 -5.79
C ARG A 366 23.48 9.01 -5.36
N ASP A 367 23.84 10.19 -5.86
CA ASP A 367 25.04 10.90 -5.38
C ASP A 367 24.89 11.37 -3.93
N LEU A 368 23.67 11.76 -3.51
CA LEU A 368 23.38 12.16 -2.13
C LEU A 368 23.44 11.01 -1.12
N PHE A 369 22.78 9.87 -1.43
CA PHE A 369 22.65 8.74 -0.50
C PHE A 369 23.71 7.66 -0.68
N ASN A 370 24.36 7.60 -1.85
CA ASN A 370 25.29 6.53 -2.25
C ASN A 370 24.79 5.10 -1.92
N PRO A 371 23.54 4.74 -2.26
CA PRO A 371 22.98 3.45 -1.88
C PRO A 371 23.70 2.31 -2.63
N ASP A 372 23.70 1.11 -2.07
CA ASP A 372 24.21 -0.09 -2.75
C ASP A 372 23.32 -0.52 -3.90
N ARG A 373 22.02 -0.24 -3.78
CA ARG A 373 21.01 -0.59 -4.78
C ARG A 373 19.96 0.51 -4.97
N VAL A 374 19.50 0.67 -6.21
CA VAL A 374 18.39 1.55 -6.56
C VAL A 374 17.28 0.74 -7.24
N ILE A 375 16.07 0.81 -6.71
CA ILE A 375 14.88 0.18 -7.29
C ILE A 375 13.93 1.27 -7.78
N LEU A 376 13.58 1.20 -9.06
CA LEU A 376 12.64 2.10 -9.71
C LEU A 376 11.25 1.44 -9.74
N GLY A 377 10.30 2.07 -9.08
CA GLY A 377 8.93 1.58 -8.91
C GLY A 377 7.88 2.48 -9.54
N GLY A 378 6.80 1.88 -10.03
CA GLY A 378 5.65 2.60 -10.57
C GLY A 378 5.61 2.67 -12.10
N GLN A 379 4.43 3.05 -12.60
CA GLN A 379 4.08 2.93 -14.02
C GLN A 379 4.95 3.78 -14.93
N ALA A 380 5.53 4.86 -14.40
CA ALA A 380 6.52 5.68 -15.11
C ALA A 380 7.72 4.88 -15.64
N PHE A 381 8.06 3.76 -14.99
CA PHE A 381 9.17 2.89 -15.37
C PHE A 381 8.71 1.57 -16.00
N THR A 382 7.53 1.05 -15.63
CA THR A 382 7.11 -0.31 -16.00
C THR A 382 6.22 -0.37 -17.24
N GLU A 383 5.44 0.68 -17.54
CA GLU A 383 4.40 0.61 -18.59
C GLU A 383 4.93 1.00 -19.98
N TYR A 384 6.01 1.77 -20.10
CA TYR A 384 6.57 2.15 -21.39
C TYR A 384 8.07 1.84 -21.49
N PRO A 385 8.44 0.58 -21.80
CA PRO A 385 9.84 0.13 -21.83
C PRO A 385 10.76 0.95 -22.75
N ALA A 386 10.22 1.54 -23.83
CA ALA A 386 10.98 2.39 -24.74
C ALA A 386 11.57 3.65 -24.06
N ALA A 387 11.01 4.11 -22.94
CA ALA A 387 11.57 5.21 -22.15
C ALA A 387 12.75 4.79 -21.25
N VAL A 388 12.93 3.50 -20.94
CA VAL A 388 13.93 3.02 -19.98
C VAL A 388 15.37 3.39 -20.38
N PRO A 389 15.80 3.27 -21.65
CA PRO A 389 17.11 3.73 -22.08
C PRO A 389 17.36 5.23 -21.82
N HIS A 390 16.31 6.05 -21.87
CA HIS A 390 16.40 7.49 -21.62
C HIS A 390 16.58 7.80 -20.14
N VAL A 391 15.88 7.06 -19.26
CA VAL A 391 16.14 7.09 -17.80
C VAL A 391 17.60 6.72 -17.52
N ALA A 392 18.09 5.62 -18.10
CA ALA A 392 19.43 5.13 -17.88
C ALA A 392 20.52 6.12 -18.35
N ARG A 393 20.35 6.73 -19.53
CA ARG A 393 21.27 7.75 -20.05
C ARG A 393 21.30 8.99 -19.16
N ALA A 394 20.12 9.51 -18.80
CA ALA A 394 20.02 10.69 -17.96
C ALA A 394 20.57 10.45 -16.54
N PHE A 395 20.32 9.26 -15.97
CA PHE A 395 20.92 8.82 -14.71
C PHE A 395 22.44 8.82 -14.79
N ALA A 396 23.02 8.14 -15.79
CA ALA A 396 24.47 8.02 -15.95
C ALA A 396 25.16 9.39 -16.15
N ALA A 397 24.50 10.33 -16.82
CA ALA A 397 25.02 11.69 -17.02
C ALA A 397 24.91 12.58 -15.77
N SER A 398 24.10 12.19 -14.78
CA SER A 398 23.78 13.04 -13.61
C SER A 398 24.45 12.56 -12.33
N THR A 399 25.39 11.61 -12.43
CA THR A 399 25.93 10.90 -11.28
C THR A 399 27.42 10.63 -11.48
N THR A 400 28.21 10.84 -10.44
CA THR A 400 29.69 10.82 -10.55
C THR A 400 30.33 9.54 -10.00
N LEU A 401 29.66 8.85 -9.09
CA LEU A 401 30.16 7.58 -8.53
C LEU A 401 30.00 6.42 -9.57
N PRO A 402 30.70 5.29 -9.41
CA PRO A 402 30.68 4.17 -10.38
C PRO A 402 29.34 3.41 -10.40
N ARG A 403 28.92 2.92 -11.58
CA ARG A 403 27.62 2.24 -11.74
C ARG A 403 27.46 1.10 -10.72
N LYS A 404 26.38 1.16 -9.94
CA LYS A 404 25.92 0.13 -9.00
C LYS A 404 24.68 -0.58 -9.54
N ASP A 405 24.08 -1.44 -8.72
CA ASP A 405 22.86 -2.18 -9.00
C ASP A 405 21.64 -1.23 -9.10
N ILE A 406 21.12 -1.04 -10.32
CA ILE A 406 19.90 -0.27 -10.57
C ILE A 406 18.92 -1.13 -11.37
N ARG A 407 17.71 -1.29 -10.85
CA ARG A 407 16.69 -2.17 -11.42
C ARG A 407 15.32 -1.52 -11.39
N ILE A 408 14.45 -1.98 -12.28
CA ILE A 408 13.02 -1.75 -12.18
C ILE A 408 12.44 -2.85 -11.28
N THR A 409 11.46 -2.50 -10.45
CA THR A 409 10.71 -3.44 -9.60
C THR A 409 10.29 -4.72 -10.36
N GLY A 410 10.46 -5.88 -9.72
CA GLY A 410 9.99 -7.16 -10.25
C GLY A 410 8.46 -7.32 -10.20
N PHE A 411 7.76 -6.47 -9.45
CA PHE A 411 6.30 -6.54 -9.29
C PHE A 411 5.52 -5.83 -10.40
N GLY A 412 6.21 -5.13 -11.31
CA GLY A 412 5.60 -4.42 -12.43
C GLY A 412 4.55 -3.41 -11.97
N ASN A 413 3.36 -3.46 -12.56
CA ASN A 413 2.26 -2.57 -12.19
C ASN A 413 1.47 -3.00 -10.94
N ARG A 414 1.90 -4.07 -10.27
CA ARG A 414 1.27 -4.58 -9.04
C ARG A 414 1.99 -4.14 -7.77
N VAL A 415 2.91 -3.17 -7.83
CA VAL A 415 3.63 -2.67 -6.65
C VAL A 415 2.71 -2.23 -5.51
N GLN A 416 1.58 -1.59 -5.81
CA GLN A 416 0.58 -1.21 -4.80
C GLN A 416 -0.05 -2.42 -4.11
N ALA A 417 -0.37 -3.46 -4.89
CA ALA A 417 -0.95 -4.70 -4.40
C ALA A 417 0.03 -5.43 -3.46
N HIS A 418 1.31 -5.51 -3.84
CA HIS A 418 2.35 -6.09 -3.01
C HIS A 418 2.68 -5.24 -1.78
N ALA A 419 2.62 -3.91 -1.88
CA ALA A 419 2.74 -3.02 -0.72
C ALA A 419 1.64 -3.26 0.31
N ALA A 420 0.38 -3.38 -0.12
CA ALA A 420 -0.72 -3.72 0.77
C ALA A 420 -0.57 -5.12 1.39
N GLY A 421 -0.19 -6.11 0.57
CA GLY A 421 0.03 -7.49 1.02
C GLY A 421 1.20 -7.64 1.99
N VAL A 422 2.31 -6.92 1.80
CA VAL A 422 3.44 -7.01 2.73
C VAL A 422 3.11 -6.38 4.08
N VAL A 423 2.31 -5.31 4.12
CA VAL A 423 1.86 -4.70 5.38
C VAL A 423 1.01 -5.69 6.18
N SER A 424 0.11 -6.43 5.51
CA SER A 424 -0.74 -7.45 6.15
C SER A 424 0.05 -8.68 6.62
N LEU A 425 1.22 -8.94 6.04
CA LEU A 425 2.10 -10.06 6.40
C LEU A 425 3.22 -9.69 7.39
N SER A 426 3.54 -8.41 7.53
CA SER A 426 4.74 -7.92 8.23
C SER A 426 4.92 -8.50 9.64
N SER A 427 3.84 -8.53 10.43
CA SER A 427 3.87 -9.09 11.80
C SER A 427 4.06 -10.60 11.83
N LEU A 428 3.50 -11.33 10.85
CA LEU A 428 3.69 -12.78 10.72
C LEU A 428 5.13 -13.10 10.30
N TYR A 429 5.74 -12.24 9.48
CA TYR A 429 7.10 -12.41 9.02
C TYR A 429 8.13 -12.03 10.09
N SER A 430 7.80 -11.11 10.99
CA SER A 430 8.72 -10.67 12.05
C SER A 430 8.68 -11.54 13.31
N ASP A 431 7.48 -11.96 13.73
CA ASP A 431 7.28 -12.87 14.86
C ASP A 431 6.01 -13.72 14.64
N PRO A 432 6.14 -14.84 13.89
CA PRO A 432 4.99 -15.65 13.50
C PRO A 432 4.18 -16.18 14.69
N ILE A 433 4.85 -16.57 15.78
CA ILE A 433 4.17 -17.16 16.95
C ILE A 433 3.44 -16.07 17.76
N ALA A 434 4.06 -14.92 18.00
CA ALA A 434 3.38 -13.82 18.68
C ALA A 434 2.25 -13.25 17.84
N ALA A 435 2.41 -13.18 16.52
CA ALA A 435 1.35 -12.76 15.61
C ALA A 435 0.13 -13.69 15.71
N MET A 436 0.31 -15.01 15.69
CA MET A 436 -0.81 -15.96 15.84
C MET A 436 -1.56 -15.78 17.15
N LYS A 437 -0.86 -15.61 18.27
CA LYS A 437 -1.51 -15.32 19.57
C LYS A 437 -2.39 -14.08 19.53
N ARG A 438 -2.01 -13.04 18.78
CA ARG A 438 -2.83 -11.81 18.62
C ARG A 438 -4.08 -12.02 17.76
N THR A 439 -4.11 -13.05 16.92
CA THR A 439 -5.30 -13.38 16.12
C THR A 439 -6.36 -14.13 16.91
N GLU A 440 -5.96 -14.81 18.00
CA GLU A 440 -6.83 -15.61 18.87
C GLU A 440 -7.46 -14.79 20.02
N LEU A 441 -6.88 -13.64 20.34
CA LEU A 441 -7.44 -12.60 21.21
C LEU A 441 -8.53 -11.82 20.48
#